data_AF-A0A2M7XFG4-F1
#
_entry.id   AF-A0A2M7XFG4-F1
#
_cell.length_a   1.000
_cell.length_b   1.000
_cell.length_c   1.000
_cell.angle_alpha   90.00
_cell.angle_beta   90.00
_cell.angle_gamma   90.00
#
_symmetry.space_group_name_H-M   'P 1'
#
loop_
_entity.id
_entity.type
_entity.pdbx_description
1 polymer ?
#
loop_
_entity_poly.entity_id
_entity_poly.type
_entity_poly.pdbx_seq_one_letter_code
_entity_poly.pdbx_strand_id
1 'polypeptide(L)'
;MALQEYFGETCPHCIVMKPMVEKLEKELGVTVEKFEVWNNDENAKKLETVDKGLCGGVPFFFNTENHQFICGGTDEETLRAWMKGELESKQ
;
A
#
# COMPACT_ATOMS: atom_id res chain seq x y z
N MET A 1 11.45 8.58 1.75
CA MET A 1 10.12 8.00 2.00
C MET A 1 9.34 7.89 0.70
N ALA A 2 9.53 6.77 0.00
CA ALA A 2 8.71 6.41 -1.15
C ALA A 2 7.80 5.25 -0.72
N LEU A 3 6.69 5.63 -0.08
CA LEU A 3 5.61 4.73 0.29
C LEU A 3 4.68 4.64 -0.93
N GLN A 4 4.49 3.44 -1.46
CA GLN A 4 3.68 3.22 -2.65
C GLN A 4 2.44 2.41 -2.28
N GLU A 5 1.25 2.92 -2.58
CA GLU A 5 -0.02 2.23 -2.44
C GLU A 5 -0.55 1.87 -3.82
N TYR A 6 -0.71 0.60 -4.11
CA TYR A 6 -1.36 0.11 -5.32
C TYR A 6 -2.83 -0.17 -5.00
N PHE A 7 -3.73 0.55 -5.67
CA PHE A 7 -5.17 0.47 -5.42
C PHE A 7 -5.96 0.35 -6.73
N GLY A 8 -7.21 -0.07 -6.62
CA GLY A 8 -8.18 -0.05 -7.71
C GLY A 8 -9.34 0.87 -7.35
N GLU A 9 -9.69 1.79 -8.25
CA GLU A 9 -10.78 2.78 -8.05
C GLU A 9 -12.13 2.13 -7.69
N THR A 10 -12.37 0.92 -8.19
CA THR A 10 -13.58 0.12 -8.05
C THR A 10 -13.51 -0.92 -6.93
N CYS A 11 -12.41 -0.99 -6.17
CA CYS A 11 -12.26 -1.99 -5.12
C CYS A 11 -12.90 -1.50 -3.81
N PRO A 12 -13.91 -2.21 -3.26
CA PRO A 12 -14.60 -1.78 -2.05
C PRO A 12 -13.66 -1.70 -0.83
N HIS A 13 -12.65 -2.55 -0.75
CA HIS A 13 -11.63 -2.49 0.32
C HIS A 13 -10.78 -1.22 0.24
N CYS A 14 -10.42 -0.74 -0.95
CA CYS A 14 -9.62 0.47 -1.12
C CYS A 14 -10.35 1.73 -0.65
N ILE A 15 -11.67 1.79 -0.86
CA ILE A 15 -12.50 2.92 -0.42
C ILE A 15 -12.52 3.04 1.11
N VAL A 16 -12.50 1.91 1.81
CA VAL A 16 -12.45 1.88 3.29
C VAL A 16 -11.08 2.29 3.81
N MET A 17 -10.00 1.95 3.10
CA MET A 17 -8.64 2.31 3.52
C MET A 17 -8.28 3.78 3.24
N LYS A 18 -8.81 4.38 2.18
CA LYS A 18 -8.56 5.79 1.82
C LYS A 18 -8.60 6.77 3.01
N PRO A 19 -9.68 6.84 3.81
CA PRO A 19 -9.75 7.77 4.94
C PRO A 19 -8.72 7.46 6.03
N MET A 20 -8.36 6.19 6.24
CA MET A 20 -7.32 5.80 7.19
C MET A 20 -5.94 6.25 6.72
N VAL A 21 -5.63 6.02 5.43
CA VAL A 21 -4.39 6.44 4.78
C VAL A 21 -4.25 7.96 4.87
N GLU A 22 -5.25 8.74 4.45
CA GLU A 22 -5.20 10.20 4.50
C GLU A 22 -5.05 10.77 5.91
N LYS A 23 -5.68 10.13 6.90
CA LYS A 23 -5.54 10.50 8.31
C LYS A 23 -4.10 10.27 8.79
N LEU A 24 -3.55 9.08 8.53
CA LEU A 24 -2.18 8.72 8.91
C LEU A 24 -1.13 9.57 8.17
N GLU A 25 -1.32 9.85 6.88
CA GLU A 25 -0.48 10.76 6.10
C GLU A 25 -0.38 12.14 6.79
N LYS A 26 -1.52 12.69 7.23
CA LYS A 26 -1.55 13.98 7.95
C LYS A 26 -0.95 13.90 9.35
N GLU A 27 -1.23 12.83 10.10
CA GLU A 27 -0.73 12.67 11.47
C GLU A 27 0.79 12.42 11.52
N LEU A 28 1.30 11.61 10.60
CA LEU A 28 2.71 11.23 10.54
C LEU A 28 3.54 12.22 9.71
N GLY A 29 2.89 13.06 8.89
CA GLY A 29 3.57 13.94 7.94
C GLY A 29 4.26 13.16 6.81
N VAL A 30 3.74 11.98 6.46
CA VAL A 30 4.25 11.15 5.36
C VAL A 30 3.37 11.31 4.12
N THR A 31 3.93 11.04 2.96
CA THR A 31 3.19 11.05 1.69
C THR A 31 3.22 9.65 1.09
N VAL A 32 2.04 9.11 0.79
CA VAL A 32 1.87 7.80 0.15
C VAL A 32 1.49 8.03 -1.31
N GLU A 33 2.35 7.58 -2.22
CA GLU A 33 2.09 7.62 -3.65
C GLU A 33 1.10 6.53 -4.04
N LYS A 34 -0.08 6.94 -4.49
CA LYS A 34 -1.18 6.03 -4.83
C LYS A 34 -1.11 5.73 -6.33
N PHE A 35 -0.74 4.50 -6.66
CA PHE A 35 -0.64 3.97 -8.00
C PHE A 35 -1.90 3.16 -8.33
N GLU A 36 -2.75 3.72 -9.17
CA GLU A 36 -3.87 2.97 -9.66
C GLU A 36 -3.39 1.93 -10.68
N VAL A 37 -3.78 0.67 -10.50
CA VAL A 37 -3.38 -0.44 -11.38
C VAL A 37 -4.45 -0.82 -12.42
N TRP A 38 -5.68 -0.35 -12.27
CA TRP A 38 -6.77 -0.68 -13.21
C TRP A 38 -6.72 0.16 -14.50
N ASN A 39 -6.48 1.48 -14.41
CA ASN A 39 -6.30 2.31 -15.61
C ASN A 39 -4.84 2.54 -16.01
N ASN A 40 -3.86 1.93 -15.32
CA ASN A 40 -2.44 2.11 -15.65
C ASN A 40 -1.69 0.77 -15.75
N ASP A 41 -1.43 0.38 -17.00
CA ASP A 41 -0.76 -0.87 -17.38
C ASP A 41 0.68 -0.97 -16.83
N GLU A 42 1.40 0.16 -16.71
CA GLU A 42 2.75 0.17 -16.13
C GLU A 42 2.73 -0.14 -14.64
N ASN A 43 1.77 0.42 -13.90
CA ASN A 43 1.60 0.14 -12.49
C ASN A 43 1.11 -1.29 -12.26
N ALA A 44 0.23 -1.80 -13.13
CA ALA A 44 -0.22 -3.18 -13.10
C ALA A 44 0.96 -4.15 -13.27
N LYS A 45 1.83 -3.92 -14.26
CA LYS A 45 3.04 -4.74 -14.46
C LYS A 45 4.02 -4.65 -13.30
N LYS A 46 4.18 -3.47 -12.70
CA LYS A 46 4.99 -3.30 -11.47
C LYS A 46 4.41 -4.12 -10.33
N LEU A 47 3.09 -4.01 -10.11
CA LEU A 47 2.40 -4.81 -9.11
C LEU A 47 2.61 -6.29 -9.39
N GLU A 48 2.36 -6.80 -10.60
CA GLU A 48 2.59 -8.21 -10.95
C GLU A 48 4.04 -8.66 -10.71
N THR A 49 5.02 -7.78 -10.99
CA THR A 49 6.45 -8.07 -10.81
C THR A 49 6.87 -8.09 -9.33
N VAL A 50 6.28 -7.22 -8.51
CA VAL A 50 6.54 -7.12 -7.07
C VAL A 50 5.78 -8.20 -6.31
N ASP A 51 4.51 -8.38 -6.67
CA ASP A 51 3.59 -9.33 -6.08
C ASP A 51 3.95 -10.77 -6.46
N LYS A 52 4.37 -11.05 -7.70
CA LYS A 52 4.70 -12.41 -8.20
C LYS A 52 3.69 -13.51 -7.78
N GLY A 53 2.43 -13.16 -7.52
CA GLY A 53 1.42 -14.10 -7.02
C GLY A 53 1.42 -14.33 -5.50
N LEU A 54 2.06 -13.46 -4.71
CA LEU A 54 2.00 -13.47 -3.23
C LEU A 54 0.61 -13.06 -2.73
N CYS A 55 0.04 -12.00 -3.31
CA CYS A 55 -1.29 -11.47 -2.98
C CYS A 55 -2.22 -11.49 -4.20
N GLY A 56 -1.71 -11.16 -5.38
CA GLY A 56 -2.43 -11.10 -6.64
C GLY A 56 -3.53 -10.03 -6.70
N GLY A 57 -3.59 -9.12 -5.72
CA GLY A 57 -4.76 -8.26 -5.53
C GLY A 57 -4.46 -6.90 -4.89
N VAL A 58 -5.44 -6.01 -4.98
CA VAL A 58 -5.46 -4.69 -4.35
C VAL A 58 -6.42 -4.68 -3.16
N PRO A 59 -6.15 -3.93 -2.07
CA PRO A 59 -5.05 -2.98 -1.89
C PRO A 59 -3.70 -3.64 -1.58
N PHE A 60 -2.62 -3.09 -2.13
CA PHE A 60 -1.25 -3.55 -1.90
C PHE A 60 -0.36 -2.36 -1.55
N PHE A 61 0.33 -2.41 -0.41
CA PHE A 61 1.22 -1.34 0.03
C PHE A 61 2.66 -1.81 -0.08
N PHE A 62 3.54 -1.02 -0.69
CA PHE A 62 4.93 -1.32 -0.90
C PHE A 62 5.84 -0.16 -0.47
N ASN A 63 6.72 -0.44 0.49
CA ASN A 63 7.67 0.52 0.99
C ASN A 63 9.03 0.21 0.36
N THR A 64 9.48 1.07 -0.55
CA THR A 64 10.75 0.88 -1.26
C THR A 64 11.97 1.11 -0.37
N GLU A 65 11.82 1.73 0.80
CA GLU A 65 12.95 1.98 1.71
C GLU A 65 13.34 0.73 2.50
N ASN A 66 12.34 0.06 3.09
CA ASN A 66 12.57 -1.14 3.91
C ASN A 66 12.25 -2.45 3.16
N HIS A 67 11.85 -2.37 1.89
CA HIS A 67 11.32 -3.49 1.09
C HIS A 67 10.13 -4.20 1.76
N GLN A 68 9.34 -3.45 2.54
CA GLN A 68 8.21 -4.00 3.27
C GLN A 68 6.94 -3.88 2.47
N PHE A 69 6.11 -4.91 2.50
CA PHE A 69 4.84 -4.91 1.80
C PHE A 69 3.70 -5.37 2.69
N ILE A 70 2.50 -4.84 2.44
CA ILE A 70 1.25 -5.29 3.02
C ILE A 70 0.34 -5.74 1.90
N CYS A 71 -0.12 -6.97 2.01
CA CYS A 71 -1.11 -7.57 1.13
C CYS A 71 -2.50 -7.48 1.77
N GLY A 72 -3.44 -6.83 1.08
CA GLY A 72 -4.84 -6.77 1.48
C GLY A 72 -5.18 -5.66 2.47
N GLY A 73 -6.45 -5.66 2.90
CA GLY A 73 -6.94 -4.72 3.91
C GLY A 73 -6.33 -5.04 5.27
N THR A 74 -5.71 -4.04 5.90
CA THR A 74 -5.10 -4.14 7.23
C THR A 74 -5.71 -3.13 8.21
N ASP A 75 -5.37 -3.25 9.49
CA ASP A 75 -5.81 -2.33 10.53
C ASP A 75 -5.01 -1.01 10.50
N GLU A 76 -5.61 0.07 11.02
CA GLU A 76 -4.97 1.39 11.11
C GLU A 76 -3.60 1.33 11.80
N GLU A 77 -3.46 0.48 12.83
CA GLU A 77 -2.21 0.32 13.58
C GLU A 77 -1.09 -0.29 12.73
N THR A 78 -1.38 -1.35 11.98
CA THR A 78 -0.41 -2.01 11.09
C THR A 78 -0.04 -1.10 9.93
N LEU A 79 -1.02 -0.43 9.32
CA LEU A 79 -0.79 0.55 8.26
C LEU A 79 0.10 1.70 8.77
N ARG A 80 -0.16 2.19 9.99
CA ARG A 80 0.65 3.21 10.65
C ARG A 80 2.08 2.73 10.88
N ALA A 81 2.27 1.51 11.38
CA ALA A 81 3.61 0.94 11.59
C ALA A 81 4.38 0.86 10.27
N TRP A 82 3.73 0.40 9.19
CA TRP A 82 4.34 0.35 7.86
C TRP A 82 4.68 1.73 7.30
N MET A 83 3.80 2.71 7.46
CA MET A 83 4.07 4.10 7.04
C MET A 83 5.25 4.71 7.78
N LYS A 84 5.46 4.33 9.04
CA LYS A 84 6.63 4.74 9.82
C LYS A 84 7.89 3.92 9.54
N GLY A 85 7.77 2.82 8.79
CA GLY A 85 8.85 1.84 8.61
C GLY A 85 9.16 1.02 9.86
N GLU A 86 8.24 0.97 10.82
CA GLU A 86 8.30 0.18 12.06
C GLU A 86 7.58 -1.17 11.95
N LEU A 87 7.11 -1.56 10.75
CA LEU A 87 6.47 -2.86 10.56
C LEU A 87 7.51 -3.94 10.94
N GLU A 88 7.20 -4.84 11.87
CA GLU A 88 8.14 -5.90 12.23
C GLU A 88 8.13 -6.97 11.13
N SER A 89 9.20 -7.00 10.34
CA SER A 89 9.47 -8.08 9.39
C SER A 89 9.64 -9.39 10.16
N LYS A 90 8.57 -10.18 10.33
CA LYS A 90 8.76 -11.59 10.69
C LYS A 90 9.35 -12.31 9.46
N GLN A 91 10.66 -12.52 9.58
CA GLN A 91 11.59 -13.26 8.74
C GLN A 91 11.02 -14.55 8.14
#